data_AF-A0A8T5V2H2-F1
#
_entry.id   AF-A0A8T5V2H2-F1
#
_cell.length_a   1.000
_cell.length_b   1.000
_cell.length_c   1.000
_cell.angle_alpha   90.00
_cell.angle_beta   90.00
_cell.angle_gamma   90.00
#
_symmetry.space_group_name_H-M   'P 1'
#
loop_
_entity.id
_entity.type
_entity.pdbx_description
1 polymer ?
#
loop_
_entity_poly.entity_id
_entity_poly.type
_entity_poly.pdbx_seq_one_letter_code
_entity_poly.pdbx_strand_id
1 'polypeptide(L)'
;MAKITRKPAPRKASVPKKKAKAIVAKPKAPARKSLKATRPNSTKPWTPAEIHEVFSRFRKANPEPKGELEHVNPFTLLVAVVLSAQATDAGVNKATRALFEIADTPQKMLDLGEERLREYIKTIGLYRTKARNVIALSAKVLSEFGGEVPRTRAGIESLPGAGRKTANVVLNMAFGEHTMAVDTHVFRVGNRTGLAPGKTPLEVELGLEKVIPAEFMLHAHHWLILHGRYTCLARKPRCEVCLINDLCRWPERTV
;
A
#
# COMPACT_ATOMS: atom_id res chain seq x y z
N MET A 1 27.10 75.52 -44.72
CA MET A 1 26.40 76.59 -43.94
C MET A 1 25.30 75.92 -43.14
N ALA A 2 25.55 75.53 -41.88
CA ALA A 2 25.52 76.34 -40.66
C ALA A 2 24.08 76.62 -40.14
N LYS A 3 23.66 75.96 -39.05
CA LYS A 3 23.61 76.53 -37.68
C LYS A 3 22.86 75.62 -36.69
N ILE A 4 23.49 75.53 -35.52
CA ILE A 4 23.03 75.00 -34.24
C ILE A 4 21.93 75.90 -33.66
N THR A 5 20.90 75.33 -33.01
CA THR A 5 20.26 75.94 -31.83
C THR A 5 19.73 74.89 -30.85
N ARG A 6 20.08 75.06 -29.57
CA ARG A 6 19.75 74.24 -28.39
C ARG A 6 18.41 74.70 -27.75
N LYS A 7 17.66 73.73 -27.20
CA LYS A 7 16.80 73.67 -25.97
C LYS A 7 16.03 74.93 -25.51
N PRO A 8 14.81 74.77 -24.97
CA PRO A 8 14.73 74.45 -23.52
C PRO A 8 13.58 73.49 -23.11
N ALA A 9 13.78 72.81 -21.99
CA ALA A 9 12.74 72.07 -21.28
C ALA A 9 11.93 73.00 -20.37
N PRO A 10 10.64 72.69 -20.10
CA PRO A 10 10.05 73.14 -18.85
C PRO A 10 9.36 72.02 -18.04
N ARG A 11 9.76 72.03 -16.77
CA ARG A 11 8.94 71.98 -15.54
C ARG A 11 8.22 70.68 -15.15
N LYS A 12 8.88 70.07 -14.16
CA LYS A 12 8.39 69.10 -13.17
C LYS A 12 6.98 69.43 -12.66
N ALA A 13 6.04 68.52 -12.88
CA ALA A 13 4.81 68.45 -12.10
C ALA A 13 5.08 67.62 -10.83
N SER A 14 4.87 68.25 -9.67
CA SER A 14 5.02 67.69 -8.34
C SER A 14 3.91 66.68 -8.04
N VAL A 15 4.27 65.42 -7.85
CA VAL A 15 3.36 64.39 -7.32
C VAL A 15 3.15 64.63 -5.82
N PRO A 16 1.91 64.73 -5.32
CA PRO A 16 1.64 64.99 -3.90
C PRO A 16 2.00 63.79 -3.02
N LYS A 17 2.83 64.04 -1.99
CA LYS A 17 3.21 63.09 -0.94
C LYS A 17 1.95 62.64 -0.16
N LYS A 18 1.48 61.41 -0.37
CA LYS A 18 0.53 60.76 0.55
C LYS A 18 1.23 60.47 1.88
N LYS A 19 0.70 61.06 2.95
CA LYS A 19 1.13 60.84 4.34
C LYS A 19 1.01 59.35 4.68
N ALA A 20 2.13 58.75 5.10
CA ALA A 20 2.17 57.41 5.66
C ALA A 20 1.36 57.38 6.97
N LYS A 21 0.27 56.61 7.00
CA LYS A 21 -0.39 56.24 8.25
C LYS A 21 0.40 55.09 8.87
N ALA A 22 0.89 55.33 10.08
CA ALA A 22 1.56 54.33 10.91
C ALA A 22 0.65 53.11 11.12
N ILE A 23 1.12 51.94 10.67
CA ILE A 23 0.51 50.65 11.00
C ILE A 23 1.00 50.31 12.40
N VAL A 24 0.13 50.49 13.40
CA VAL A 24 0.38 50.03 14.76
C VAL A 24 0.46 48.49 14.72
N ALA A 25 1.64 47.94 14.98
CA ALA A 25 1.87 46.51 15.06
C ALA A 25 1.07 45.92 16.23
N LYS A 26 0.15 44.99 15.95
CA LYS A 26 -0.51 44.18 16.97
C LYS A 26 0.53 43.25 17.64
N PRO A 27 0.52 43.10 18.96
CA PRO A 27 1.45 42.20 19.64
C PRO A 27 1.22 40.74 19.21
N LYS A 28 2.30 40.05 18.85
CA LYS A 28 2.30 38.61 18.54
C LYS A 28 1.79 37.83 19.74
N ALA A 29 0.72 37.07 19.56
CA ALA A 29 0.28 36.07 20.51
C ALA A 29 1.42 35.05 20.76
N PRO A 30 1.61 34.59 22.01
CA PRO A 30 2.71 33.69 22.32
C PRO A 30 2.53 32.37 21.56
N ALA A 31 3.61 31.89 20.95
CA ALA A 31 3.65 30.62 20.26
C ALA A 31 3.17 29.50 21.21
N ARG A 32 2.04 28.89 20.87
CA ARG A 32 1.53 27.71 21.57
C ARG A 32 2.56 26.61 21.36
N LYS A 33 3.36 26.31 22.39
CA LYS A 33 4.31 25.20 22.41
C LYS A 33 3.54 23.95 21.96
N SER A 34 3.89 23.40 20.80
CA SER A 34 3.39 22.10 20.39
C SER A 34 3.84 21.11 21.48
N LEU A 35 2.87 20.52 22.16
CA LEU A 35 3.14 19.38 23.03
C LEU A 35 3.75 18.31 22.12
N LYS A 36 5.06 18.08 22.27
CA LYS A 36 5.72 16.91 21.69
C LYS A 36 4.92 15.69 22.12
N ALA A 37 4.35 14.98 21.16
CA ALA A 37 3.71 13.70 21.40
C ALA A 37 4.79 12.67 21.76
N THR A 38 5.17 12.63 23.03
CA THR A 38 5.98 11.55 23.61
C THR A 38 5.05 10.47 24.13
N ARG A 39 4.87 9.37 23.36
CA ARG A 39 4.77 7.99 23.88
C ARG A 39 5.18 6.99 22.78
N PRO A 40 6.28 6.24 22.92
CA PRO A 40 6.35 4.93 22.27
C PRO A 40 5.38 4.04 23.04
N ASN A 41 4.22 3.76 22.47
CA ASN A 41 3.29 2.80 23.05
C ASN A 41 3.89 1.41 22.80
N SER A 42 4.85 0.96 23.61
CA SER A 42 5.35 -0.41 23.56
C SER A 42 4.28 -1.31 24.16
N THR A 43 3.26 -1.63 23.39
CA THR A 43 2.35 -2.71 23.71
C THR A 43 3.19 -3.95 23.99
N LYS A 44 3.04 -4.55 25.18
CA LYS A 44 3.80 -5.75 25.56
C LYS A 44 3.60 -6.82 24.49
N PRO A 45 4.66 -7.40 23.91
CA PRO A 45 4.52 -8.45 22.91
C PRO A 45 3.75 -9.66 23.46
N TRP A 46 3.06 -10.37 22.58
CA TRP A 46 2.45 -11.64 22.93
C TRP A 46 3.48 -12.71 23.29
N THR A 47 3.10 -13.60 24.20
CA THR A 47 3.86 -14.83 24.48
C THR A 47 3.67 -15.85 23.35
N PRO A 48 4.58 -16.83 23.19
CA PRO A 48 4.40 -17.90 22.19
C PRO A 48 3.08 -18.66 22.33
N ALA A 49 2.61 -18.90 23.56
CA ALA A 49 1.33 -19.55 23.83
C ALA A 49 0.13 -18.72 23.34
N GLU A 50 0.16 -17.40 23.57
CA GLU A 50 -0.88 -16.48 23.08
C GLU A 50 -0.89 -16.39 21.56
N ILE A 51 0.29 -16.39 20.92
CA ILE A 51 0.39 -16.41 19.46
C ILE A 51 -0.23 -17.70 18.91
N HIS A 52 0.16 -18.85 19.45
CA HIS A 52 -0.38 -20.14 19.03
C HIS A 52 -1.91 -20.20 19.22
N GLU A 53 -2.43 -19.69 20.34
CA GLU A 53 -3.86 -19.61 20.61
C GLU A 53 -4.59 -18.74 19.57
N VAL A 54 -4.08 -17.54 19.29
CA VAL A 54 -4.65 -16.64 18.28
C VAL A 54 -4.74 -17.31 16.91
N PHE A 55 -3.66 -17.92 16.44
CA PHE A 55 -3.65 -18.58 15.14
C PHE A 55 -4.49 -19.86 15.13
N SER A 56 -4.59 -20.57 16.26
CA SER A 56 -5.53 -21.69 16.41
C SER A 56 -6.99 -21.24 16.29
N ARG A 57 -7.36 -20.09 16.87
CA ARG A 57 -8.70 -19.51 16.71
C ARG A 57 -8.98 -19.08 15.27
N PHE A 58 -8.01 -18.47 14.60
CA PHE A 58 -8.13 -18.12 13.18
C PHE A 58 -8.32 -19.38 12.31
N ARG A 59 -7.49 -20.41 12.52
CA ARG A 59 -7.59 -21.70 11.83
C ARG A 59 -8.95 -22.37 12.07
N LYS A 60 -9.47 -22.34 13.31
CA LYS A 60 -10.79 -22.89 13.62
C LYS A 60 -11.92 -22.13 12.94
N ALA A 61 -11.84 -20.79 12.89
CA ALA A 61 -12.88 -19.95 12.30
C ALA A 61 -12.88 -19.98 10.77
N ASN A 62 -11.70 -20.11 10.15
CA ASN A 62 -11.53 -20.16 8.70
C ASN A 62 -10.29 -21.02 8.37
N PRO A 63 -10.42 -22.35 8.20
CA PRO A 63 -9.28 -23.25 8.03
C PRO A 63 -8.42 -22.94 6.79
N GLU A 64 -9.07 -22.54 5.70
CA GLU A 64 -8.42 -22.27 4.40
C GLU A 64 -8.77 -20.86 3.92
N PRO A 65 -8.23 -19.80 4.55
CA PRO A 65 -8.52 -18.45 4.14
C PRO A 65 -7.94 -18.18 2.75
N LYS A 66 -8.70 -17.48 1.91
CA LYS A 66 -8.30 -17.14 0.53
C LYS A 66 -8.20 -15.63 0.35
N GLY A 67 -7.29 -15.21 -0.53
CA GLY A 67 -7.24 -13.83 -1.01
C GLY A 67 -8.49 -13.49 -1.84
N GLU A 68 -8.78 -12.20 -1.97
CA GLU A 68 -9.99 -11.73 -2.67
C GLU A 68 -9.74 -11.38 -4.14
N LEU A 69 -8.48 -11.35 -4.58
CA LEU A 69 -8.13 -11.11 -5.98
C LEU A 69 -8.39 -12.36 -6.80
N GLU A 70 -9.24 -12.24 -7.80
CA GLU A 70 -9.57 -13.32 -8.72
C GLU A 70 -8.42 -13.55 -9.71
N HIS A 71 -8.01 -14.81 -9.85
CA HIS A 71 -6.92 -15.26 -10.71
C HIS A 71 -7.12 -16.74 -11.06
N VAL A 72 -6.52 -17.17 -12.17
CA VAL A 72 -6.62 -18.56 -12.67
C VAL A 72 -5.28 -19.30 -12.61
N ASN A 73 -4.17 -18.56 -12.51
CA ASN A 73 -2.81 -19.10 -12.49
C ASN A 73 -1.84 -18.09 -11.85
N PRO A 74 -0.55 -18.45 -11.62
CA PRO A 74 0.42 -17.55 -11.01
C PRO A 74 0.64 -16.22 -11.76
N PHE A 75 0.56 -16.24 -13.10
CA PHE A 75 0.76 -15.04 -13.91
C PHE A 75 -0.40 -14.04 -13.75
N THR A 76 -1.65 -14.52 -13.84
CA THR A 76 -2.84 -13.69 -13.64
C THR A 76 -2.93 -13.17 -12.20
N LEU A 77 -2.46 -13.94 -11.20
CA LEU A 77 -2.31 -13.44 -9.83
C LEU A 77 -1.29 -12.30 -9.76
N LEU A 78 -0.10 -12.46 -10.36
CA LEU A 78 0.92 -11.40 -10.40
C LEU A 78 0.35 -10.11 -11.01
N VAL A 79 -0.33 -10.22 -12.16
CA VAL A 79 -0.98 -9.08 -12.82
C VAL A 79 -2.04 -8.45 -11.90
N ALA A 80 -2.92 -9.25 -11.31
CA ALA A 80 -3.96 -8.74 -10.39
C ALA A 80 -3.35 -7.99 -9.20
N VAL A 81 -2.28 -8.51 -8.60
CA VAL A 81 -1.59 -7.88 -7.47
C VAL A 81 -0.92 -6.57 -7.89
N VAL A 82 -0.28 -6.51 -9.05
CA VAL A 82 0.29 -5.26 -9.60
C VAL A 82 -0.82 -4.22 -9.85
N LEU A 83 -1.97 -4.64 -10.37
CA LEU A 83 -3.13 -3.78 -10.59
C LEU A 83 -3.78 -3.30 -9.27
N SER A 84 -3.68 -4.08 -8.19
CA SER A 84 -4.25 -3.76 -6.87
C SER A 84 -3.60 -2.57 -6.17
N ALA A 85 -2.42 -2.13 -6.59
CA ALA A 85 -1.74 -0.99 -5.99
C ALA A 85 -2.65 0.26 -6.03
N GLN A 86 -3.07 0.76 -4.87
CA GLN A 86 -4.00 1.89 -4.74
C GLN A 86 -5.35 1.66 -5.45
N ALA A 87 -5.82 0.42 -5.50
CA ALA A 87 -7.13 0.04 -5.99
C ALA A 87 -7.83 -0.88 -4.98
N THR A 88 -9.14 -1.04 -5.12
CA THR A 88 -9.88 -2.04 -4.35
C THR A 88 -9.87 -3.36 -5.09
N ASP A 89 -9.82 -4.47 -4.36
CA ASP A 89 -9.83 -5.82 -4.97
C ASP A 89 -11.09 -6.03 -5.83
N ALA A 90 -12.25 -5.54 -5.38
CA ALA A 90 -13.47 -5.56 -6.19
C ALA A 90 -13.36 -4.79 -7.52
N GLY A 91 -12.66 -3.64 -7.51
CA GLY A 91 -12.41 -2.87 -8.72
C GLY A 91 -11.44 -3.57 -9.67
N VAL A 92 -10.41 -4.23 -9.12
CA VAL A 92 -9.48 -5.06 -9.89
C VAL A 92 -10.21 -6.23 -10.52
N ASN A 93 -10.95 -7.02 -9.74
CA ASN A 93 -11.70 -8.18 -10.25
C ASN A 93 -12.66 -7.80 -11.37
N LYS A 94 -13.37 -6.67 -11.23
CA LYS A 94 -14.26 -6.18 -12.30
C LYS A 94 -13.51 -5.93 -13.61
N ALA A 95 -12.29 -5.40 -13.55
CA ALA A 95 -11.47 -5.14 -14.73
C ALA A 95 -10.80 -6.41 -15.27
N THR A 96 -10.41 -7.34 -14.40
CA THR A 96 -9.59 -8.50 -14.79
C THR A 96 -10.38 -9.73 -15.24
N ARG A 97 -11.65 -9.91 -14.83
CA ARG A 97 -12.45 -11.09 -15.23
C ARG A 97 -12.44 -11.33 -16.75
N ALA A 98 -12.93 -10.37 -17.53
CA ALA A 98 -12.97 -10.47 -18.98
C ALA A 98 -11.57 -10.39 -19.63
N LEU A 99 -10.60 -9.76 -18.95
CA LEU A 99 -9.21 -9.70 -19.44
C LEU A 99 -8.55 -11.08 -19.38
N PHE A 100 -8.68 -11.79 -18.26
CA PHE A 100 -8.02 -13.08 -18.04
C PHE A 100 -8.65 -14.22 -18.84
N GLU A 101 -9.89 -14.08 -19.31
CA GLU A 101 -10.46 -15.02 -20.29
C GLU A 101 -9.68 -15.03 -21.62
N ILE A 102 -9.08 -13.90 -22.01
CA ILE A 102 -8.38 -13.76 -23.29
C ILE A 102 -6.86 -13.64 -23.16
N ALA A 103 -6.36 -13.23 -22.00
CA ALA A 103 -4.96 -12.91 -21.75
C ALA A 103 -4.48 -13.45 -20.39
N ASP A 104 -4.44 -14.78 -20.27
CA ASP A 104 -4.01 -15.52 -19.08
C ASP A 104 -2.53 -15.94 -19.08
N THR A 105 -1.78 -15.58 -20.12
CA THR A 105 -0.34 -15.87 -20.24
C THR A 105 0.44 -14.60 -20.60
N PRO A 106 1.74 -14.53 -20.30
CA PRO A 106 2.58 -13.40 -20.72
C PRO A 106 2.50 -13.13 -22.23
N GLN A 107 2.52 -14.18 -23.07
CA GLN A 107 2.46 -14.03 -24.52
C GLN A 107 1.12 -13.44 -24.97
N LYS A 108 -0.01 -13.99 -24.50
CA LYS A 108 -1.33 -13.44 -24.84
C LYS A 108 -1.50 -12.00 -24.33
N MET A 109 -0.89 -11.64 -23.20
CA MET A 109 -0.91 -10.26 -22.69
C MET A 109 -0.11 -9.30 -23.58
N LEU A 110 1.01 -9.74 -24.15
CA LEU A 110 1.75 -8.98 -25.15
C LEU A 110 0.98 -8.86 -26.47
N ASP A 111 0.40 -9.96 -26.96
CA ASP A 111 -0.38 -9.99 -28.19
C ASP A 111 -1.62 -9.08 -28.10
N LEU A 112 -2.20 -8.96 -26.90
CA LEU A 112 -3.27 -8.00 -26.63
C LEU A 112 -2.82 -6.54 -26.84
N GLY A 113 -1.59 -6.22 -26.43
CA GLY A 113 -0.98 -4.89 -26.54
C GLY A 113 -1.45 -3.88 -25.48
N GLU A 114 -0.65 -2.83 -25.28
CA GLU A 114 -0.88 -1.82 -24.22
C GLU A 114 -2.22 -1.09 -24.40
N GLU A 115 -2.56 -0.66 -25.62
CA GLU A 115 -3.76 0.15 -25.86
C GLU A 115 -5.04 -0.62 -25.54
N ARG A 116 -5.15 -1.89 -25.95
CA ARG A 116 -6.32 -2.70 -25.59
C ARG A 116 -6.34 -3.02 -24.10
N LEU A 117 -5.19 -3.33 -23.50
CA LEU A 117 -5.09 -3.54 -22.05
C LEU A 117 -5.60 -2.31 -21.28
N ARG A 118 -5.20 -1.10 -21.70
CA ARG A 118 -5.67 0.16 -21.10
C ARG A 118 -7.19 0.26 -21.10
N GLU A 119 -7.87 -0.20 -22.15
CA GLU A 119 -9.34 -0.20 -22.21
C GLU A 119 -9.98 -1.16 -21.19
N TYR A 120 -9.39 -2.33 -20.96
CA TYR A 120 -9.86 -3.26 -19.90
C TYR A 120 -9.72 -2.65 -18.51
N ILE A 121 -8.56 -2.02 -18.23
CA ILE A 121 -8.22 -1.56 -16.89
C ILE A 121 -8.47 -0.06 -16.65
N LYS A 122 -9.14 0.66 -17.57
CA LYS A 122 -9.35 2.12 -17.48
C LYS A 122 -10.12 2.59 -16.24
N THR A 123 -10.86 1.69 -15.60
CA THR A 123 -11.60 1.95 -14.36
C THR A 123 -10.70 1.95 -13.13
N ILE A 124 -9.47 1.44 -13.24
CA ILE A 124 -8.49 1.38 -12.16
C ILE A 124 -7.67 2.68 -12.13
N GLY A 125 -7.43 3.22 -10.93
CA GLY A 125 -6.51 4.35 -10.76
C GLY A 125 -5.10 4.04 -11.30
N LEU A 126 -4.47 5.04 -11.93
CA LEU A 126 -3.13 4.93 -12.54
C LEU A 126 -3.05 3.93 -13.72
N TYR A 127 -4.17 3.60 -14.37
CA TYR A 127 -4.23 2.56 -15.40
C TYR A 127 -3.20 2.69 -16.53
N ARG A 128 -2.84 3.91 -16.96
CA ARG A 128 -1.84 4.11 -18.02
C ARG A 128 -0.46 3.57 -17.61
N THR A 129 0.01 3.95 -16.43
CA THR A 129 1.29 3.45 -15.91
C THR A 129 1.22 1.97 -15.59
N LYS A 130 0.08 1.50 -15.07
CA LYS A 130 -0.15 0.07 -14.80
C LYS A 130 -0.13 -0.78 -16.08
N ALA A 131 -0.78 -0.34 -17.16
CA ALA A 131 -0.79 -1.05 -18.43
C ALA A 131 0.63 -1.18 -18.99
N ARG A 132 1.38 -0.07 -19.04
CA ARG A 132 2.80 -0.08 -19.44
C ARG A 132 3.63 -1.06 -18.60
N ASN A 133 3.44 -1.05 -17.28
CA ASN A 133 4.15 -1.98 -16.40
C ASN A 133 3.76 -3.43 -16.66
N VAL A 134 2.47 -3.73 -16.89
CA VAL A 134 1.98 -5.08 -17.20
C VAL A 134 2.52 -5.59 -18.53
N ILE A 135 2.61 -4.75 -19.56
CA ILE A 135 3.25 -5.13 -20.82
C ILE A 135 4.74 -5.38 -20.61
N ALA A 136 5.45 -4.46 -19.95
CA ALA A 136 6.88 -4.60 -19.69
C ALA A 136 7.21 -5.82 -18.81
N LEU A 137 6.41 -6.12 -17.79
CA LEU A 137 6.59 -7.30 -16.96
C LEU A 137 6.30 -8.58 -17.72
N SER A 138 5.29 -8.60 -18.60
CA SER A 138 4.98 -9.77 -19.45
C SER A 138 6.14 -10.06 -20.41
N ALA A 139 6.72 -9.03 -21.03
CA ALA A 139 7.90 -9.17 -21.88
C ALA A 139 9.10 -9.73 -21.09
N LYS A 140 9.36 -9.19 -19.90
CA LYS A 140 10.46 -9.64 -19.05
C LYS A 140 10.28 -11.09 -18.57
N VAL A 141 9.06 -11.48 -18.20
CA VAL A 141 8.74 -12.87 -17.83
C VAL A 141 9.04 -13.84 -18.96
N LEU A 142 8.72 -13.48 -20.22
CA LEU A 142 9.05 -14.31 -21.37
C LEU A 142 10.55 -14.38 -21.62
N SER A 143 11.22 -13.23 -21.68
CA SER A 143 12.62 -13.17 -22.12
C SER A 143 13.61 -13.69 -21.07
N GLU A 144 13.39 -13.42 -19.79
CA GLU A 144 14.35 -13.74 -18.72
C GLU A 144 13.95 -14.97 -17.89
N PHE A 145 12.66 -15.35 -17.90
CA PHE A 145 12.12 -16.41 -17.03
C PHE A 145 11.35 -17.49 -17.81
N GLY A 146 11.50 -17.54 -19.14
CA GLY A 146 10.94 -18.60 -19.97
C GLY A 146 9.41 -18.64 -20.02
N GLY A 147 8.74 -17.52 -19.69
CA GLY A 147 7.29 -17.44 -19.63
C GLY A 147 6.67 -17.83 -18.29
N GLU A 148 7.49 -18.22 -17.30
CA GLU A 148 7.02 -18.58 -15.96
C GLU A 148 7.26 -17.46 -14.94
N VAL A 149 6.33 -17.31 -13.99
CA VAL A 149 6.51 -16.35 -12.90
C VAL A 149 7.68 -16.80 -12.01
N PRO A 150 8.67 -15.94 -11.73
CA PRO A 150 9.82 -16.31 -10.92
C PRO A 150 9.40 -16.77 -9.52
N ARG A 151 10.01 -17.85 -9.03
CA ARG A 151 9.78 -18.37 -7.66
C ARG A 151 10.72 -17.78 -6.62
N THR A 152 11.39 -16.68 -6.93
CA THR A 152 12.28 -15.98 -5.99
C THR A 152 11.80 -14.56 -5.77
N ARG A 153 11.97 -14.06 -4.54
CA ARG A 153 11.62 -12.69 -4.18
C ARG A 153 12.34 -11.67 -5.07
N ALA A 154 13.65 -11.85 -5.25
CA ALA A 154 14.46 -10.98 -6.11
C ALA A 154 13.99 -11.02 -7.58
N GLY A 155 13.61 -12.20 -8.08
CA GLY A 155 13.05 -12.36 -9.42
C GLY A 155 11.77 -11.54 -9.60
N ILE A 156 10.81 -11.67 -8.69
CA ILE A 156 9.55 -10.91 -8.76
C ILE A 156 9.78 -9.41 -8.54
N GLU A 157 10.63 -9.01 -7.59
CA GLU A 157 10.97 -7.58 -7.36
C GLU A 157 11.69 -6.92 -8.55
N SER A 158 12.30 -7.72 -9.43
CA SER A 158 12.91 -7.22 -10.66
C SER A 158 11.87 -6.87 -11.74
N LEU A 159 10.61 -7.26 -11.57
CA LEU A 159 9.53 -7.06 -12.54
C LEU A 159 8.91 -5.65 -12.37
N PRO A 160 8.67 -4.91 -13.47
CA PRO A 160 8.04 -3.59 -13.42
C PRO A 160 6.71 -3.59 -12.66
N GLY A 161 6.61 -2.72 -11.65
CA GLY A 161 5.40 -2.59 -10.82
C GLY A 161 5.24 -3.63 -9.71
N ALA A 162 6.16 -4.59 -9.58
CA ALA A 162 6.18 -5.55 -8.49
C ALA A 162 7.24 -5.17 -7.45
N GLY A 163 6.81 -4.69 -6.28
CA GLY A 163 7.69 -4.47 -5.13
C GLY A 163 7.70 -5.65 -4.16
N ARG A 164 8.41 -5.52 -3.03
CA ARG A 164 8.50 -6.53 -1.96
C ARG A 164 7.15 -7.10 -1.52
N LYS A 165 6.15 -6.24 -1.31
CA LYS A 165 4.79 -6.68 -0.93
C LYS A 165 4.17 -7.56 -2.02
N THR A 166 4.32 -7.17 -3.29
CA THR A 166 3.83 -7.97 -4.42
C THR A 166 4.53 -9.32 -4.47
N ALA A 167 5.86 -9.34 -4.31
CA ALA A 167 6.63 -10.57 -4.28
C ALA A 167 6.17 -11.52 -3.17
N ASN A 168 6.03 -11.03 -1.93
CA ASN A 168 5.56 -11.86 -0.82
C ASN A 168 4.12 -12.38 -1.03
N VAL A 169 3.20 -11.57 -1.59
CA VAL A 169 1.85 -12.05 -1.91
C VAL A 169 1.90 -13.19 -2.93
N VAL A 170 2.63 -13.01 -4.03
CA VAL A 170 2.73 -13.99 -5.12
C VAL A 170 3.42 -15.27 -4.64
N LEU A 171 4.54 -15.16 -3.91
CA LEU A 171 5.26 -16.32 -3.38
C LEU A 171 4.38 -17.17 -2.46
N ASN A 172 3.65 -16.53 -1.54
CA ASN A 172 2.76 -17.24 -0.63
C ASN A 172 1.55 -17.84 -1.35
N MET A 173 0.81 -17.04 -2.13
CA MET A 173 -0.46 -17.47 -2.73
C MET A 173 -0.27 -18.44 -3.92
N ALA A 174 0.74 -18.23 -4.76
CA ALA A 174 0.95 -19.05 -5.95
C ALA A 174 1.79 -20.30 -5.66
N PHE A 175 2.76 -20.19 -4.74
CA PHE A 175 3.79 -21.21 -4.56
C PHE A 175 3.85 -21.78 -3.14
N GLY A 176 3.00 -21.31 -2.21
CA GLY A 176 2.93 -21.82 -0.84
C GLY A 176 4.10 -21.40 0.05
N GLU A 177 4.91 -20.43 -0.37
CA GLU A 177 6.06 -19.99 0.40
C GLU A 177 5.65 -19.28 1.70
N HIS A 178 6.42 -19.49 2.77
CA HIS A 178 6.17 -18.92 4.09
C HIS A 178 6.59 -17.45 4.20
N THR A 179 6.08 -16.60 3.30
CA THR A 179 6.38 -15.16 3.27
C THR A 179 5.25 -14.32 3.83
N MET A 180 5.58 -13.21 4.52
CA MET A 180 4.59 -12.29 5.07
C MET A 180 4.51 -10.98 4.28
N ALA A 181 3.42 -10.78 3.55
CA ALA A 181 3.13 -9.48 2.95
C ALA A 181 2.50 -8.53 3.98
N VAL A 182 3.13 -7.36 4.18
CA VAL A 182 2.62 -6.34 5.11
C VAL A 182 2.02 -5.17 4.33
N ASP A 183 0.70 -5.09 4.35
CA ASP A 183 -0.06 -3.95 3.85
C ASP A 183 -0.56 -3.07 5.02
N THR A 184 -1.44 -2.10 4.73
CA THR A 184 -1.97 -1.22 5.78
C THR A 184 -2.85 -1.94 6.81
N HIS A 185 -3.46 -3.08 6.46
CA HIS A 185 -4.28 -3.88 7.36
C HIS A 185 -3.39 -4.69 8.30
N VAL A 186 -2.46 -5.47 7.73
CA VAL A 186 -1.51 -6.30 8.49
C VAL A 186 -0.61 -5.43 9.37
N PHE A 187 -0.11 -4.30 8.84
CA PHE A 187 0.68 -3.34 9.62
C PHE A 187 -0.07 -2.82 10.85
N ARG A 188 -1.36 -2.47 10.68
CA ARG A 188 -2.21 -1.99 11.77
C ARG A 188 -2.50 -3.10 12.77
N VAL A 189 -2.85 -4.30 12.31
CA VAL A 189 -3.15 -5.44 13.17
C VAL A 189 -1.90 -5.82 13.99
N GLY A 190 -0.74 -5.96 13.35
CA GLY A 190 0.53 -6.29 14.01
C GLY A 190 0.89 -5.31 15.13
N ASN A 191 0.72 -4.01 14.87
CA ASN A 191 0.98 -2.96 15.85
C ASN A 191 -0.07 -2.87 16.97
N ARG A 192 -1.37 -2.90 16.64
CA ARG A 192 -2.44 -2.76 17.65
C ARG A 192 -2.46 -3.94 18.61
N THR A 193 -2.38 -5.15 18.06
CA THR A 193 -2.54 -6.38 18.85
C THR A 193 -1.37 -6.66 19.76
N GLY A 194 -0.16 -6.21 19.39
CA GLY A 194 1.08 -6.60 20.06
C GLY A 194 1.77 -7.80 19.41
N LEU A 195 1.24 -8.32 18.31
CA LEU A 195 1.81 -9.49 17.60
C LEU A 195 3.21 -9.21 17.04
N ALA A 196 3.37 -8.11 16.31
CA ALA A 196 4.65 -7.70 15.74
C ALA A 196 4.72 -6.17 15.61
N PRO A 197 4.89 -5.43 16.71
CA PRO A 197 4.99 -3.97 16.66
C PRO A 197 6.25 -3.52 15.90
N GLY A 198 6.11 -2.52 15.04
CA GLY A 198 7.19 -2.02 14.19
C GLY A 198 6.82 -0.69 13.55
N LYS A 199 7.82 0.16 13.31
CA LYS A 199 7.65 1.49 12.70
C LYS A 199 7.52 1.43 11.18
N THR A 200 8.09 0.40 10.57
CA THR A 200 8.10 0.22 9.11
C THR A 200 7.45 -1.11 8.72
N PRO A 201 6.89 -1.23 7.51
CA PRO A 201 6.37 -2.51 7.02
C PRO A 201 7.41 -3.64 7.08
N LEU A 202 8.69 -3.34 6.83
CA LEU A 202 9.78 -4.30 6.90
C LEU A 202 10.02 -4.79 8.33
N GLU A 203 10.03 -3.89 9.32
CA GLU A 203 10.14 -4.30 10.74
C GLU A 203 8.98 -5.22 11.15
N VAL A 204 7.76 -4.93 10.70
CA VAL A 204 6.59 -5.77 10.98
C VAL A 204 6.68 -7.10 10.23
N GLU A 205 7.11 -7.12 8.97
CA GLU A 205 7.32 -8.35 8.17
C GLU A 205 8.28 -9.31 8.89
N LEU A 206 9.47 -8.82 9.23
CA LEU A 206 10.49 -9.62 9.92
C LEU A 206 10.02 -10.04 11.33
N GLY A 207 9.26 -9.20 12.02
CA GLY A 207 8.65 -9.53 13.31
C GLY A 207 7.65 -10.67 13.17
N LEU A 208 6.75 -10.62 12.19
CA LEU A 208 5.76 -11.67 11.93
C LEU A 208 6.43 -12.99 11.54
N GLU A 209 7.38 -12.97 10.61
CA GLU A 209 8.14 -14.16 10.19
C GLU A 209 8.89 -14.82 11.36
N LYS A 210 9.33 -14.03 12.35
CA LYS A 210 10.02 -14.53 13.54
C LYS A 210 9.09 -15.18 14.56
N VAL A 211 7.89 -14.65 14.75
CA VAL A 211 7.04 -15.01 15.92
C VAL A 211 5.93 -15.99 15.57
N ILE A 212 5.50 -16.05 14.31
CA ILE A 212 4.42 -16.93 13.87
C ILE A 212 4.97 -18.36 13.69
N PRO A 213 4.40 -19.38 14.34
CA PRO A 213 4.81 -20.77 14.13
C PRO A 213 4.64 -21.22 12.68
N ALA A 214 5.59 -22.04 12.20
CA ALA A 214 5.63 -22.50 10.81
C ALA A 214 4.34 -23.16 10.33
N GLU A 215 3.63 -23.89 11.20
CA GLU A 215 2.35 -24.54 10.89
C GLU A 215 1.23 -23.57 10.48
N PHE A 216 1.34 -22.29 10.87
CA PHE A 216 0.35 -21.26 10.55
C PHE A 216 0.79 -20.36 9.39
N MET A 217 2.07 -20.38 9.02
CA MET A 217 2.67 -19.40 8.11
C MET A 217 2.02 -19.36 6.73
N LEU A 218 1.59 -20.51 6.20
CA LEU A 218 0.92 -20.59 4.91
C LEU A 218 -0.32 -19.68 4.85
N HIS A 219 -1.12 -19.64 5.92
CA HIS A 219 -2.40 -18.93 5.96
C HIS A 219 -2.37 -17.65 6.81
N ALA A 220 -1.29 -17.42 7.57
CA ALA A 220 -1.13 -16.30 8.47
C ALA A 220 -1.40 -14.94 7.82
N HIS A 221 -0.84 -14.70 6.63
CA HIS A 221 -1.09 -13.46 5.88
C HIS A 221 -2.59 -13.22 5.65
N HIS A 222 -3.30 -14.25 5.15
CA HIS A 222 -4.72 -14.15 4.82
C HIS A 222 -5.60 -13.93 6.05
N TRP A 223 -5.33 -14.62 7.16
CA TRP A 223 -6.05 -14.37 8.40
C TRP A 223 -5.87 -12.93 8.88
N LEU A 224 -4.64 -12.42 8.88
CA LEU A 224 -4.35 -11.08 9.37
C LEU A 224 -4.94 -9.97 8.47
N ILE A 225 -4.85 -10.12 7.15
CA ILE A 225 -5.43 -9.12 6.22
C ILE A 225 -6.95 -9.12 6.30
N LEU A 226 -7.62 -10.28 6.33
CA LEU A 226 -9.07 -10.38 6.46
C LEU A 226 -9.54 -9.84 7.81
N HIS A 227 -8.84 -10.19 8.90
CA HIS A 227 -9.13 -9.65 10.22
C HIS A 227 -8.98 -8.13 10.26
N GLY A 228 -7.89 -7.60 9.69
CA GLY A 228 -7.69 -6.16 9.57
C GLY A 228 -8.73 -5.47 8.68
N ARG A 229 -9.23 -6.15 7.65
CA ARG A 229 -10.22 -5.61 6.70
C ARG A 229 -11.63 -5.57 7.27
N TYR A 230 -12.03 -6.59 8.03
CA TYR A 230 -13.43 -6.77 8.43
C TYR A 230 -13.71 -6.59 9.94
N THR A 231 -12.68 -6.71 10.78
CA THR A 231 -12.84 -6.64 12.25
C THR A 231 -12.01 -5.51 12.85
N CYS A 232 -10.69 -5.54 12.68
CA CYS A 232 -9.77 -4.52 13.20
C CYS A 232 -9.69 -3.30 12.26
N LEU A 233 -10.85 -2.66 12.04
CA LEU A 233 -11.01 -1.53 11.14
C LEU A 233 -10.15 -0.33 11.57
N ALA A 234 -9.71 0.47 10.61
CA ALA A 234 -8.89 1.66 10.89
C ALA A 234 -9.62 2.65 11.83
N ARG A 235 -10.92 2.85 11.58
CA ARG A 235 -11.82 3.66 12.41
C ARG A 235 -12.90 2.74 12.99
N LYS A 236 -13.23 2.92 14.28
CA LYS A 236 -14.25 2.13 14.99
C LYS A 236 -14.09 0.61 14.77
N PRO A 237 -12.96 0.01 15.22
CA PRO A 237 -12.79 -1.44 15.14
C PRO A 237 -13.90 -2.16 15.90
N ARG A 238 -14.31 -3.31 15.39
CA ARG A 238 -15.39 -4.13 15.95
C ARG A 238 -14.87 -5.03 17.06
N CYS A 239 -14.38 -4.41 18.14
CA CYS A 239 -13.74 -5.12 19.26
C CYS A 239 -14.71 -6.08 19.97
N GLU A 240 -15.99 -5.78 19.97
CA GLU A 240 -17.09 -6.52 20.58
C GLU A 240 -17.34 -7.91 19.96
N VAL A 241 -17.00 -8.09 18.68
CA VAL A 241 -17.10 -9.37 17.96
C VAL A 241 -15.72 -9.93 17.57
N CYS A 242 -14.66 -9.37 18.13
CA CYS A 242 -13.29 -9.75 17.78
C CYS A 242 -12.88 -11.05 18.48
N LEU A 243 -12.60 -12.09 17.70
CA LEU A 243 -12.22 -13.43 18.20
C LEU A 243 -10.91 -13.49 19.01
N ILE A 244 -10.12 -12.42 19.00
CA ILE A 244 -8.84 -12.30 19.72
C ILE A 244 -8.85 -11.13 20.72
N ASN A 245 -10.02 -10.59 21.07
CA ASN A 245 -10.13 -9.38 21.89
C ASN A 245 -9.45 -9.54 23.27
N ASP A 246 -9.70 -10.67 23.94
CA ASP A 246 -9.16 -11.04 25.25
C ASP A 246 -7.63 -11.08 25.28
N LEU A 247 -6.99 -11.35 24.14
CA LEU A 247 -5.53 -11.38 23.99
C LEU A 247 -4.97 -10.03 23.49
N CYS A 248 -5.81 -9.17 22.90
CA CYS A 248 -5.40 -7.91 22.27
C CYS A 248 -4.81 -6.91 23.26
N ARG A 249 -3.64 -6.35 22.94
CA ARG A 249 -2.94 -5.35 23.77
C ARG A 249 -3.24 -3.90 23.41
N TRP A 250 -4.18 -3.64 22.50
CA TRP A 250 -4.50 -2.28 22.10
C TRP A 250 -5.25 -1.54 23.23
N PRO A 251 -4.75 -0.40 23.73
CA PRO A 251 -5.36 0.27 24.89
C PRO A 251 -6.70 0.95 24.58
N GLU A 252 -6.96 1.30 23.33
CA GLU A 252 -8.20 1.97 22.90
C GLU A 252 -9.30 0.98 22.44
N ARG A 253 -9.17 -0.30 22.79
CA ARG A 253 -10.24 -1.28 22.50
C ARG A 253 -11.50 -0.95 23.31
N THR A 254 -12.67 -1.18 22.71
CA THR A 254 -13.95 -0.74 23.27
C THR A 254 -14.62 -1.75 24.21
N VAL A 255 -14.05 -2.96 24.36
CA VAL A 255 -14.46 -4.01 25.30
C VAL A 255 -13.24 -4.64 25.96
#